data_AF-A0A2H9QED3-F1
#
_entry.id   AF-A0A2H9QED3-F1
#
_cell.length_a   1.000
_cell.length_b   1.000
_cell.length_c   1.000
_cell.angle_alpha   90.00
_cell.angle_beta   90.00
_cell.angle_gamma   90.00
#
_symmetry.space_group_name_H-M   'P 1'
#
loop_
_entity.id
_entity.type
_entity.pdbx_description
1 polymer ?
#
loop_
_entity_poly.entity_id
_entity_poly.type
_entity_poly.pdbx_seq_one_letter_code
_entity_poly.pdbx_strand_id
1 'polypeptide(L)'
;MKKGQIISLDFIMSLVLLVLAVGLVLQLSEIENYNFKDKELKDDTQIMGKTAANNLVNSPKLVCELVDFRDQNTVLSYMSNCLPDFNFTAPYTACGGSETACKTWDKYGNLHRTFKPVLKEFLGLPEDYSCFIKVTGGKVIPTLNAALLSDCEISPPALAKNVYAIDLNVVFHNKVNGTTGKTLTVDKNEFEQCRVYGPDGIHCNLYPATIKFMVWKND
;
A
#
# COMPACT_ATOMS: atom_id res chain seq x y z
N MET A 1 -61.72 -24.23 -49.91
CA MET A 1 -60.45 -23.55 -49.58
C MET A 1 -60.29 -23.57 -48.06
N LYS A 2 -59.56 -24.55 -47.50
CA LYS A 2 -58.31 -24.36 -46.75
C LYS A 2 -58.22 -23.04 -45.97
N LYS A 3 -58.25 -23.12 -44.63
CA LYS A 3 -57.24 -22.62 -43.67
C LYS A 3 -57.91 -22.18 -42.37
N GLY A 4 -57.61 -22.91 -41.31
CA GLY A 4 -58.04 -22.57 -39.96
C GLY A 4 -57.80 -23.73 -39.01
N GLN A 5 -56.65 -24.41 -39.13
CA GLN A 5 -56.20 -25.27 -38.04
C GLN A 5 -55.96 -24.35 -36.85
N ILE A 6 -56.87 -24.41 -35.89
CA ILE A 6 -56.68 -23.87 -34.56
C ILE A 6 -55.49 -24.67 -34.01
N ILE A 7 -54.30 -24.07 -34.08
CA ILE A 7 -53.14 -24.53 -33.33
C ILE A 7 -53.67 -24.71 -31.90
N SER A 8 -53.63 -25.93 -31.37
CA SER A 8 -54.25 -26.24 -30.09
C SER A 8 -53.72 -25.29 -29.02
N LEU A 9 -54.61 -24.77 -28.17
CA LEU A 9 -54.26 -23.88 -27.07
C LEU A 9 -53.10 -24.45 -26.23
N ASP A 10 -53.08 -25.77 -26.07
CA ASP A 10 -52.04 -26.54 -25.38
C ASP A 10 -50.67 -26.43 -26.06
N PHE A 11 -50.62 -26.35 -27.39
CA PHE A 11 -49.38 -26.15 -28.14
C PHE A 11 -48.81 -24.74 -27.90
N ILE A 12 -49.67 -23.72 -27.88
CA ILE A 12 -49.26 -22.33 -27.59
C ILE A 12 -48.76 -22.23 -26.15
N MET A 13 -49.46 -22.84 -25.20
CA MET A 13 -49.06 -22.79 -23.79
C MET A 13 -47.75 -23.56 -23.54
N SER A 14 -47.55 -24.71 -24.21
CA SER A 14 -46.27 -25.44 -24.19
C SER A 14 -45.12 -24.62 -24.76
N LEU A 15 -45.35 -23.87 -25.85
CA LEU A 15 -44.34 -22.98 -26.45
C LEU A 15 -43.96 -21.83 -25.51
N VAL A 16 -44.94 -21.21 -24.83
CA VAL A 16 -44.67 -20.15 -23.85
C VAL A 16 -43.85 -20.67 -22.68
N LEU A 17 -44.20 -21.85 -22.15
CA LEU A 17 -43.43 -22.49 -21.09
C LEU A 17 -42.00 -22.85 -21.53
N LEU A 18 -41.82 -23.29 -22.78
CA LEU A 18 -40.50 -23.56 -23.35
C LEU A 18 -39.65 -22.29 -23.44
N VAL A 19 -40.22 -21.18 -23.93
CA VAL A 19 -39.51 -19.89 -24.01
C VAL A 19 -39.13 -19.39 -22.63
N LEU A 20 -40.02 -19.53 -21.64
CA LEU A 20 -39.71 -19.19 -20.24
C LEU A 20 -38.60 -20.08 -19.67
N ALA A 21 -38.65 -21.38 -19.91
CA ALA A 21 -37.62 -22.31 -19.45
C ALA A 21 -36.24 -21.99 -20.06
N VAL A 22 -36.19 -21.70 -21.38
CA VAL A 22 -34.95 -21.26 -22.04
C VAL A 22 -34.46 -19.93 -21.48
N GLY A 23 -35.36 -18.97 -21.24
CA GLY A 23 -35.02 -17.68 -20.63
C GLY A 23 -34.40 -17.84 -19.23
N LEU A 24 -34.94 -18.72 -18.39
CA LEU A 24 -34.41 -19.01 -17.06
C LEU A 24 -33.02 -19.68 -17.13
N VAL A 25 -32.82 -20.62 -18.06
CA VAL A 25 -31.52 -21.27 -18.27
C VAL A 25 -30.47 -20.26 -18.75
N LEU A 26 -30.83 -19.36 -19.66
CA LEU A 26 -29.93 -18.29 -20.12
C LEU A 26 -29.56 -17.34 -18.99
N GLN A 27 -30.51 -16.93 -18.15
CA GLN A 27 -30.24 -16.09 -16.98
C GLN A 27 -29.28 -16.78 -15.99
N LEU A 28 -29.47 -18.08 -15.72
CA LEU A 28 -28.57 -18.84 -14.86
C LEU A 28 -27.15 -18.91 -15.45
N SER A 29 -27.04 -19.17 -16.76
CA SER A 29 -25.76 -19.20 -17.46
C SER A 29 -25.04 -17.85 -17.42
N GLU A 30 -25.76 -16.75 -17.57
CA GLU A 30 -25.20 -15.40 -17.44
C GLU A 30 -24.68 -15.15 -16.02
N ILE A 31 -25.47 -15.48 -14.99
CA ILE A 31 -25.07 -15.33 -13.58
C ILE A 31 -23.79 -16.13 -13.28
N GLU A 32 -23.71 -17.38 -13.74
CA GLU A 32 -22.52 -18.21 -13.57
C GLU A 32 -21.29 -17.61 -14.27
N ASN A 33 -21.47 -17.11 -15.49
CA ASN A 33 -20.39 -16.46 -16.24
C ASN A 33 -19.92 -15.16 -15.55
N TYR A 34 -20.84 -14.36 -15.00
CA TYR A 34 -20.48 -13.17 -14.20
C TYR A 34 -19.71 -13.56 -12.94
N ASN A 35 -20.15 -14.59 -12.22
CA ASN A 35 -19.47 -15.07 -11.02
C ASN A 35 -18.07 -15.62 -11.32
N PHE A 36 -17.90 -16.31 -12.45
CA PHE A 36 -16.60 -16.81 -12.88
C PHE A 36 -15.63 -15.67 -13.19
N LYS A 37 -16.07 -14.68 -13.97
CA LYS A 37 -15.26 -13.50 -14.30
C LYS A 37 -14.91 -12.66 -13.06
N ASP A 38 -15.84 -12.48 -12.14
CA ASP A 38 -15.59 -11.76 -10.89
C ASP A 38 -14.53 -12.48 -10.02
N LYS A 39 -14.56 -13.82 -10.00
CA LYS A 39 -13.56 -14.62 -9.31
C LYS A 39 -12.18 -14.49 -9.96
N GLU A 40 -12.10 -14.60 -11.27
CA GLU A 40 -10.83 -14.46 -12.02
C GLU A 40 -10.18 -13.10 -11.75
N LEU A 41 -10.95 -12.01 -11.83
CA LEU A 41 -10.46 -10.66 -11.53
C LEU A 41 -9.98 -10.49 -10.08
N LYS A 42 -10.66 -11.12 -9.13
CA LYS A 42 -10.26 -11.12 -7.72
C LYS A 42 -8.96 -11.88 -7.50
N ASP A 43 -8.80 -13.05 -8.12
CA ASP A 43 -7.58 -13.86 -8.03
C ASP A 43 -6.39 -13.10 -8.64
N ASP A 44 -6.56 -12.47 -9.82
CA ASP A 44 -5.54 -11.65 -10.46
C ASP A 44 -5.11 -10.46 -9.59
N THR A 45 -6.08 -9.73 -9.05
CA THR A 45 -5.82 -8.59 -8.16
C THR A 45 -5.11 -9.04 -6.88
N GLN A 46 -5.46 -10.22 -6.36
CA GLN A 46 -4.81 -10.79 -5.19
C GLN A 46 -3.34 -11.14 -5.47
N ILE A 47 -3.03 -11.72 -6.63
CA ILE A 47 -1.66 -12.05 -7.03
C ILE A 47 -0.85 -10.76 -7.21
N MET A 48 -1.40 -9.77 -7.90
CA MET A 48 -0.76 -8.47 -8.11
C MET A 48 -0.51 -7.75 -6.78
N GLY A 49 -1.52 -7.68 -5.92
CA GLY A 49 -1.44 -7.04 -4.63
C GLY A 49 -0.42 -7.70 -3.70
N LYS A 50 -0.34 -9.04 -3.66
CA LYS A 50 0.70 -9.77 -2.91
C LYS A 50 2.10 -9.49 -3.43
N THR A 51 2.26 -9.48 -4.75
CA THR A 51 3.56 -9.23 -5.40
C THR A 51 4.02 -7.80 -5.09
N ALA A 52 3.13 -6.82 -5.25
CA ALA A 52 3.40 -5.43 -4.93
C ALA A 52 3.70 -5.20 -3.44
N ALA A 53 2.97 -5.86 -2.54
CA ALA A 53 3.23 -5.82 -1.11
C ALA A 53 4.63 -6.39 -0.75
N ASN A 54 5.02 -7.50 -1.38
CA ASN A 54 6.34 -8.08 -1.20
C ASN A 54 7.45 -7.17 -1.76
N ASN A 55 7.21 -6.55 -2.92
CA ASN A 55 8.16 -5.60 -3.52
C ASN A 55 8.30 -4.34 -2.66
N LEU A 56 7.21 -3.88 -2.03
CA LEU A 56 7.21 -2.76 -1.13
C LEU A 56 8.16 -2.99 0.06
N VAL A 57 7.93 -4.05 0.83
CA VAL A 57 8.71 -4.35 2.05
C VAL A 57 10.17 -4.67 1.74
N ASN A 58 10.43 -5.35 0.62
CA ASN A 58 11.79 -5.65 0.16
C ASN A 58 12.45 -4.51 -0.63
N SER A 59 11.77 -3.36 -0.78
CA SER A 59 12.31 -2.24 -1.54
C SER A 59 13.59 -1.73 -0.89
N PRO A 60 14.66 -1.47 -1.65
CA PRO A 60 15.86 -0.82 -1.12
C PRO A 60 15.59 0.61 -0.61
N LYS A 61 14.38 1.15 -0.87
CA LYS A 61 13.92 2.44 -0.34
C LYS A 61 13.30 2.33 1.07
N LEU A 62 12.87 1.14 1.49
CA LEU A 62 12.36 0.85 2.84
C LEU A 62 13.43 0.21 3.73
N VAL A 63 14.65 0.73 3.59
CA VAL A 63 15.81 0.32 4.39
C VAL A 63 16.26 1.51 5.22
N CYS A 64 16.40 1.30 6.52
CA CYS A 64 17.02 2.27 7.40
C CYS A 64 18.50 1.96 7.55
N GLU A 65 19.33 2.96 7.29
CA GLU A 65 20.75 2.91 7.60
C GLU A 65 20.96 3.17 9.09
N LEU A 66 21.70 2.27 9.73
CA LEU A 66 22.25 2.44 11.07
C LEU A 66 23.64 3.02 10.90
N VAL A 67 23.85 4.27 11.31
CA VAL A 67 25.15 4.94 11.24
C VAL A 67 25.79 5.04 12.62
N ASP A 68 27.12 5.04 12.69
CA ASP A 68 27.83 5.33 13.94
C ASP A 68 27.56 6.80 14.32
N PHE A 69 27.17 7.04 15.56
CA PHE A 69 26.96 8.40 16.05
C PHE A 69 28.28 9.19 16.21
N ARG A 70 29.44 8.51 16.27
CA ARG A 70 30.78 9.13 16.28
C ARG A 70 31.21 9.62 14.91
N ASP A 71 30.79 8.91 13.88
CA ASP A 71 31.07 9.24 12.49
C ASP A 71 29.82 8.94 11.66
N GLN A 72 29.03 9.98 11.40
CA GLN A 72 27.77 9.87 10.67
C GLN A 72 27.92 9.40 9.22
N ASN A 73 29.16 9.27 8.73
CA ASN A 73 29.47 8.72 7.42
C ASN A 73 29.75 7.21 7.44
N THR A 74 29.92 6.61 8.63
CA THR A 74 30.16 5.18 8.79
C THR A 74 28.83 4.46 9.02
N VAL A 75 28.39 3.68 8.03
CA VAL A 75 27.22 2.81 8.15
C VAL A 75 27.62 1.53 8.89
N LEU A 76 26.99 1.29 10.05
CA LEU A 76 27.17 0.11 10.89
C LEU A 76 26.34 -1.08 10.39
N SER A 77 25.10 -0.83 9.95
CA SER A 77 24.18 -1.89 9.50
C SER A 77 23.03 -1.31 8.68
N TYR A 78 22.28 -2.20 8.04
CA TYR A 78 21.03 -1.89 7.35
C TYR A 78 19.90 -2.70 7.98
N MET A 79 18.74 -2.08 8.17
CA MET A 79 17.54 -2.75 8.66
C MET A 79 16.45 -2.67 7.58
N SER A 80 15.99 -3.83 7.12
CA SER A 80 14.87 -3.96 6.19
C SER A 80 13.54 -3.67 6.90
N ASN A 81 12.49 -3.39 6.10
CA ASN A 81 11.14 -3.10 6.59
C ASN A 81 11.10 -1.93 7.59
N CYS A 82 11.95 -0.93 7.34
CA CYS A 82 12.08 0.21 8.23
C CYS A 82 11.84 1.52 7.49
N LEU A 83 11.14 2.42 8.19
CA LEU A 83 10.94 3.80 7.78
C LEU A 83 11.77 4.70 8.70
N PRO A 84 12.57 5.63 8.17
CA PRO A 84 13.25 6.57 9.04
C PRO A 84 12.20 7.49 9.68
N ASP A 85 12.35 7.83 10.96
CA ASP A 85 11.49 8.79 11.64
C ASP A 85 11.56 10.11 10.88
N PHE A 86 10.39 10.65 10.60
CA PHE A 86 10.25 11.94 9.98
C PHE A 86 9.89 12.90 11.11
N ASN A 87 10.86 13.69 11.57
CA ASN A 87 10.60 14.69 12.59
C ASN A 87 9.72 15.80 11.97
N PHE A 88 8.42 15.77 12.28
CA PHE A 88 7.35 16.42 11.50
C PHE A 88 6.88 17.77 12.07
N THR A 89 7.81 18.65 12.47
CA THR A 89 7.47 20.09 12.49
C THR A 89 7.29 20.66 11.07
N ALA A 90 7.41 19.81 10.04
CA ALA A 90 7.35 20.10 8.62
C ALA A 90 6.00 19.72 7.97
N PRO A 91 4.99 20.61 7.93
CA PRO A 91 3.66 20.29 7.38
C PRO A 91 3.62 20.17 5.85
N TYR A 92 4.67 20.58 5.13
CA TYR A 92 4.66 20.65 3.67
C TYR A 92 5.63 19.63 3.06
N THR A 93 5.13 18.82 2.12
CA THR A 93 5.93 17.89 1.33
C THR A 93 5.68 18.13 -0.15
N ALA A 94 6.74 18.15 -0.95
CA ALA A 94 6.65 18.19 -2.40
C ALA A 94 7.64 17.20 -3.01
N CYS A 95 7.14 16.41 -3.95
CA CYS A 95 7.92 15.47 -4.72
C CYS A 95 8.14 16.05 -6.12
N GLY A 96 9.40 16.15 -6.55
CA GLY A 96 9.71 16.43 -7.95
C GLY A 96 9.26 15.24 -8.81
N GLY A 97 8.84 15.51 -10.04
CA GLY A 97 8.40 14.47 -10.99
C GLY A 97 9.40 13.32 -11.12
N SER A 98 8.86 12.12 -11.41
CA SER A 98 9.50 10.80 -11.57
C SER A 98 10.97 10.75 -11.11
N GLU A 99 11.19 10.16 -9.93
CA GLU A 99 12.50 9.81 -9.34
C GLU A 99 13.30 10.91 -8.60
N THR A 100 12.94 12.18 -8.67
CA THR A 100 13.86 13.28 -8.29
C THR A 100 13.94 13.65 -6.81
N ALA A 101 13.36 12.83 -5.94
CA ALA A 101 13.29 13.00 -4.48
C ALA A 101 12.22 13.99 -3.97
N CYS A 102 11.54 13.55 -2.92
CA CYS A 102 10.61 14.32 -2.13
C CYS A 102 11.34 15.13 -1.06
N LYS A 103 10.89 16.36 -0.86
CA LYS A 103 11.45 17.29 0.11
C LYS A 103 10.37 17.69 1.10
N THR A 104 10.75 17.83 2.37
CA THR A 104 9.86 18.29 3.44
C THR A 104 10.34 19.64 3.99
N TRP A 105 9.39 20.54 4.27
CA TRP A 105 9.67 21.87 4.81
C TRP A 105 8.79 22.21 6.01
N ASP A 106 9.34 23.00 6.92
CA ASP A 106 8.54 23.64 7.96
C ASP A 106 7.67 24.77 7.43
N LYS A 107 6.77 25.25 8.31
CA LYS A 107 5.91 26.39 8.03
C LYS A 107 6.67 27.70 7.77
N TYR A 108 7.97 27.73 8.00
CA TYR A 108 8.86 28.87 7.74
C TYR A 108 9.67 28.68 6.45
N GLY A 109 9.49 27.57 5.72
CA GLY A 109 10.18 27.28 4.46
C GLY A 109 11.57 26.67 4.63
N ASN A 110 11.98 26.27 5.83
CA ASN A 110 13.27 25.59 6.01
C ASN A 110 13.16 24.14 5.56
N LEU A 111 14.11 23.68 4.74
CA LEU A 111 14.20 22.29 4.29
C LEU A 111 14.61 21.38 5.45
N HIS A 112 13.76 20.40 5.80
CA HIS A 112 14.03 19.42 6.86
C HIS A 112 14.68 18.15 6.34
N ARG A 113 14.17 17.59 5.23
CA ARG A 113 14.71 16.34 4.67
C ARG A 113 14.43 16.23 3.18
N THR A 114 15.31 15.50 2.49
CA THR A 114 15.10 14.99 1.12
C THR A 114 15.09 13.46 1.19
N PHE A 115 14.11 12.81 0.57
CA PHE A 115 13.98 11.34 0.53
C PHE A 115 13.47 10.87 -0.84
N LYS A 116 13.78 9.64 -1.27
CA LYS A 116 13.28 9.11 -2.55
C LYS A 116 11.98 8.33 -2.31
N PRO A 117 10.87 8.66 -3.00
CA PRO A 117 9.64 7.89 -2.87
C PRO A 117 9.80 6.51 -3.52
N VAL A 118 8.96 5.56 -3.10
CA VAL A 118 8.74 4.30 -3.80
C VAL A 118 7.68 4.54 -4.88
N LEU A 119 8.10 4.44 -6.14
CA LEU A 119 7.21 4.65 -7.29
C LEU A 119 6.36 3.40 -7.56
N LYS A 120 5.21 3.58 -8.21
CA LYS A 120 4.30 2.47 -8.55
C LYS A 120 4.96 1.40 -9.43
N GLU A 121 5.87 1.81 -10.30
CA GLU A 121 6.72 0.92 -11.10
C GLU A 121 7.55 -0.06 -10.25
N PHE A 122 8.08 0.37 -9.09
CA PHE A 122 8.84 -0.51 -8.18
C PHE A 122 7.94 -1.53 -7.49
N LEU A 123 6.65 -1.25 -7.39
CA LEU A 123 5.67 -2.20 -6.87
C LEU A 123 5.35 -3.28 -7.92
N GLY A 124 5.76 -3.10 -9.18
CA GLY A 124 5.41 -4.01 -10.26
C GLY A 124 3.91 -3.94 -10.60
N LEU A 125 3.25 -2.82 -10.28
CA LEU A 125 1.86 -2.60 -10.63
C LEU A 125 1.75 -2.07 -12.07
N PRO A 126 1.00 -2.73 -12.96
CA PRO A 126 0.74 -2.24 -14.30
C PRO A 126 0.00 -0.90 -14.33
N GLU A 127 -0.05 -0.24 -15.49
CA GLU A 127 -0.72 1.05 -15.66
C GLU A 127 -2.23 0.99 -15.34
N ASP A 128 -2.89 -0.12 -15.69
CA ASP A 128 -4.31 -0.38 -15.46
C ASP A 128 -4.65 -0.76 -14.01
N TYR A 129 -3.69 -0.71 -13.08
CA TYR A 129 -3.95 -0.89 -11.64
C TYR A 129 -3.75 0.42 -10.88
N SER A 130 -4.52 0.66 -9.84
CA SER A 130 -4.28 1.73 -8.89
C SER A 130 -4.02 1.16 -7.50
N CYS A 131 -3.42 1.98 -6.64
CA CYS A 131 -3.07 1.58 -5.28
C CYS A 131 -3.38 2.70 -4.28
N PHE A 132 -3.50 2.32 -3.01
CA PHE A 132 -3.62 3.22 -1.88
C PHE A 132 -2.79 2.67 -0.72
N ILE A 133 -2.09 3.55 -0.02
CA ILE A 133 -1.24 3.15 1.11
C ILE A 133 -1.55 4.01 2.32
N LYS A 134 -1.74 3.35 3.46
CA LYS A 134 -2.00 4.00 4.73
C LYS A 134 -1.07 3.45 5.79
N VAL A 135 -0.33 4.33 6.44
CA VAL A 135 0.50 3.98 7.60
C VAL A 135 -0.25 4.35 8.87
N THR A 136 -0.28 3.43 9.83
CA THR A 136 -0.86 3.60 11.16
C THR A 136 0.13 3.16 12.23
N GLY A 137 0.18 3.86 13.36
CA GLY A 137 1.21 3.63 14.38
C GLY A 137 2.49 4.42 14.11
N GLY A 138 3.58 4.09 14.82
CA GLY A 138 4.80 4.88 14.81
C GLY A 138 4.67 6.23 15.53
N LYS A 139 5.68 7.09 15.37
CA LYS A 139 5.71 8.46 15.95
C LYS A 139 5.06 9.52 15.05
N VAL A 140 4.32 9.09 14.01
CA VAL A 140 3.82 9.96 12.93
C VAL A 140 2.31 10.21 13.06
N ILE A 141 1.92 11.48 12.89
CA ILE A 141 0.54 11.96 12.70
C ILE A 141 0.18 11.88 11.19
N PRO A 142 -1.06 11.57 10.78
CA PRO A 142 -1.45 10.91 9.50
C PRO A 142 -1.11 11.54 8.13
N THR A 143 -0.38 12.66 8.06
CA THR A 143 -0.15 13.42 6.81
C THR A 143 0.93 12.84 5.89
N LEU A 144 1.58 11.74 6.27
CA LEU A 144 2.67 11.08 5.54
C LEU A 144 2.19 9.99 4.55
N ASN A 145 0.89 9.68 4.55
CA ASN A 145 0.32 8.54 3.82
C ASN A 145 0.53 8.58 2.29
N ALA A 146 0.78 9.76 1.70
CA ALA A 146 0.95 9.91 0.25
C ALA A 146 2.40 10.19 -0.20
N ALA A 147 3.31 10.52 0.71
CA ALA A 147 4.60 11.09 0.31
C ALA A 147 5.72 10.05 0.16
N LEU A 148 5.68 8.97 0.93
CA LEU A 148 6.66 7.86 0.86
C LEU A 148 6.54 7.04 -0.44
N LEU A 149 5.38 7.09 -1.11
CA LEU A 149 4.94 6.11 -2.10
C LEU A 149 4.19 6.80 -3.25
N SER A 150 4.89 7.68 -3.96
CA SER A 150 4.34 8.90 -4.58
C SER A 150 3.38 8.75 -5.76
N ASP A 151 2.99 7.54 -6.14
CA ASP A 151 2.11 7.31 -7.31
C ASP A 151 0.85 6.51 -6.97
N CYS A 152 0.61 6.24 -5.68
CA CYS A 152 -0.67 5.71 -5.21
C CYS A 152 -1.64 6.85 -4.89
N GLU A 153 -2.94 6.56 -5.03
CA GLU A 153 -3.99 7.53 -4.72
C GLU A 153 -4.00 7.89 -3.23
N ILE A 154 -4.49 9.09 -2.90
CA ILE A 154 -4.57 9.60 -1.51
C ILE A 154 -5.74 8.95 -0.76
N SER A 155 -6.69 8.35 -1.47
CA SER A 155 -7.82 7.60 -0.92
C SER A 155 -8.30 6.57 -1.93
N PRO A 156 -8.70 5.37 -1.50
CA PRO A 156 -9.28 4.38 -2.40
C PRO A 156 -10.68 4.84 -2.86
N PRO A 157 -11.07 4.62 -4.13
CA PRO A 157 -12.40 4.91 -4.62
C PRO A 157 -13.44 4.06 -3.89
N ALA A 158 -14.54 4.67 -3.46
CA ALA A 158 -15.63 3.96 -2.77
C ALA A 158 -16.29 2.85 -3.62
N LEU A 159 -16.15 2.92 -4.95
CA LEU A 159 -16.76 2.01 -5.92
C LEU A 159 -15.77 1.03 -6.57
N ALA A 160 -14.53 0.94 -6.09
CA ALA A 160 -13.56 0.00 -6.64
C ALA A 160 -14.03 -1.44 -6.42
N LYS A 161 -14.45 -2.12 -7.50
CA LYS A 161 -15.09 -3.45 -7.44
C LYS A 161 -14.12 -4.57 -7.07
N ASN A 162 -12.84 -4.39 -7.39
CA ASN A 162 -11.79 -5.40 -7.26
C ASN A 162 -10.66 -4.89 -6.36
N VAL A 163 -10.93 -4.68 -5.07
CA VAL A 163 -9.92 -4.22 -4.11
C VAL A 163 -9.29 -5.39 -3.36
N TYR A 164 -7.97 -5.53 -3.45
CA TYR A 164 -7.16 -6.33 -2.54
C TYR A 164 -6.55 -5.44 -1.46
N ALA A 165 -6.53 -5.90 -0.21
CA ALA A 165 -5.93 -5.17 0.91
C ALA A 165 -5.05 -6.09 1.78
N ILE A 166 -3.90 -5.60 2.21
CA ILE A 166 -2.98 -6.29 3.11
C ILE A 166 -2.38 -5.33 4.13
N ASP A 167 -2.25 -5.79 5.38
CA ASP A 167 -1.55 -5.08 6.44
C ASP A 167 -0.14 -5.66 6.60
N LEU A 168 0.86 -4.78 6.65
CA LEU A 168 2.28 -5.09 6.71
C LEU A 168 2.90 -4.45 7.95
N ASN A 169 3.70 -5.19 8.71
CA ASN A 169 4.39 -4.64 9.87
C ASN A 169 5.73 -4.01 9.46
N VAL A 170 5.95 -2.79 9.92
CA VAL A 170 7.21 -2.05 9.75
C VAL A 170 7.62 -1.38 11.05
N VAL A 171 8.86 -0.94 11.13
CA VAL A 171 9.37 -0.20 12.28
C VAL A 171 9.83 1.19 11.86
N PHE A 172 9.49 2.20 12.65
CA PHE A 172 10.03 3.54 12.49
C PHE A 172 11.30 3.72 13.31
N HIS A 173 12.40 4.11 12.65
CA HIS A 173 13.68 4.36 13.31
C HIS A 173 13.89 5.85 13.59
N ASN A 174 13.91 6.26 14.86
CA ASN A 174 14.29 7.62 15.25
C ASN A 174 15.80 7.78 15.36
N LYS A 175 16.37 8.70 14.55
CA LYS A 175 17.78 9.08 14.67
C LYS A 175 17.96 9.86 15.96
N VAL A 176 18.69 9.28 16.92
CA VAL A 176 19.05 10.00 18.15
C VAL A 176 20.08 11.08 17.81
N ASN A 177 19.69 12.35 17.86
CA ASN A 177 20.69 13.39 17.95
C ASN A 177 21.28 13.31 19.36
N GLY A 178 22.55 12.98 19.49
CA GLY A 178 23.25 13.04 20.77
C GLY A 178 23.11 14.46 21.32
N THR A 179 22.25 14.64 22.33
CA THR A 179 22.15 15.90 23.04
C THR A 179 23.47 16.07 23.79
N THR A 180 24.20 17.14 23.45
CA THR A 180 25.40 17.60 24.16
C THR A 180 26.59 16.62 24.19
N GLY A 181 27.32 16.49 23.08
CA GLY A 181 28.75 16.13 23.08
C GLY A 181 29.16 14.77 23.65
N LYS A 182 28.23 13.95 24.15
CA LYS A 182 28.46 12.56 24.55
C LYS A 182 27.86 11.67 23.50
N THR A 183 28.73 10.99 22.79
CA THR A 183 28.36 10.05 21.75
C THR A 183 27.76 8.80 22.37
N LEU A 184 26.51 8.48 22.00
CA LEU A 184 25.93 7.18 22.32
C LEU A 184 26.42 6.20 21.26
N THR A 185 27.30 5.28 21.63
CA THR A 185 27.58 4.13 20.77
C THR A 185 26.43 3.17 20.97
N VAL A 186 25.67 2.86 19.91
CA VAL A 186 24.60 1.88 19.95
C VAL A 186 25.08 0.64 19.22
N ASP A 187 25.24 -0.47 19.92
CA ASP A 187 25.50 -1.75 19.26
C ASP A 187 24.24 -2.26 18.55
N LYS A 188 24.42 -3.08 17.51
CA LYS A 188 23.31 -3.69 16.76
C LYS A 188 22.32 -4.40 17.69
N ASN A 189 22.84 -5.17 18.65
CA ASN A 189 21.99 -5.92 19.57
C ASN A 189 21.22 -4.99 20.52
N GLU A 190 21.85 -3.92 21.00
CA GLU A 190 21.18 -2.89 21.81
C GLU A 190 20.07 -2.19 21.02
N PHE A 191 20.31 -1.90 19.74
CA PHE A 191 19.31 -1.33 18.85
C PHE A 191 18.12 -2.27 18.61
N GLU A 192 18.37 -3.52 18.23
CA GLU A 192 17.35 -4.53 17.95
C GLU A 192 16.50 -4.86 19.18
N GLN A 193 17.08 -4.77 20.38
CA GLN A 193 16.37 -4.98 21.64
C GLN A 193 15.69 -3.72 22.20
N CYS A 194 15.74 -2.60 21.46
CA CYS A 194 15.22 -1.31 21.91
C CYS A 194 15.85 -0.79 23.21
N ARG A 195 17.17 -0.99 23.35
CA ARG A 195 17.98 -0.65 24.52
C ARG A 195 19.04 0.38 24.17
N VAL A 196 18.64 1.59 23.80
CA VAL A 196 19.61 2.67 23.58
C VAL A 196 19.79 3.46 24.88
N TYR A 197 20.98 3.42 25.46
CA TYR A 197 21.29 4.14 26.69
C TYR A 197 21.56 5.62 26.38
N GLY A 198 20.71 6.52 26.86
CA GLY A 198 20.92 7.96 26.85
C GLY A 198 21.26 8.51 28.25
N PRO A 199 21.63 9.80 28.36
CA PRO A 199 21.84 10.45 29.65
C PRO A 199 20.62 10.39 30.59
N ASP A 200 19.41 10.23 30.04
CA ASP A 200 18.15 10.15 30.77
C ASP A 200 17.60 8.70 30.94
N GLY A 201 18.37 7.67 30.53
CA GLY A 201 17.99 6.26 30.68
C GLY A 201 17.86 5.49 29.37
N ILE A 202 17.13 4.37 29.39
CA ILE A 202 16.93 3.50 28.22
C ILE A 202 15.85 4.09 27.31
N HIS A 203 16.19 4.31 26.04
CA HIS A 203 15.29 4.77 24.99
C HIS A 203 15.11 3.69 23.91
N CYS A 204 13.87 3.51 23.45
CA CYS A 204 13.54 2.68 22.30
C CYS A 204 13.42 3.59 21.08
N ASN A 205 14.31 3.38 20.11
CA ASN A 205 14.36 4.16 18.87
C ASN A 205 13.57 3.51 17.73
N LEU A 206 12.90 2.38 18.01
CA LEU A 206 12.05 1.68 17.08
C LEU A 206 10.60 1.80 17.53
N TYR A 207 9.74 2.32 16.67
CA TYR A 207 8.31 2.40 16.93
C TYR A 207 7.56 1.46 15.99
N PRO A 208 6.75 0.52 16.49
CA PRO A 208 6.00 -0.37 15.63
C PRO A 208 4.95 0.42 14.84
N ALA A 209 4.79 0.06 13.57
CA ALA A 209 3.76 0.59 12.70
C ALA A 209 3.24 -0.48 11.74
N THR A 210 2.06 -0.20 11.19
CA THR A 210 1.37 -1.06 10.24
C THR A 210 1.10 -0.25 8.98
N ILE A 211 1.47 -0.81 7.82
CA ILE A 211 1.15 -0.28 6.50
C ILE A 211 -0.01 -1.10 5.94
N LYS A 212 -1.15 -0.45 5.74
CA LYS A 212 -2.25 -0.98 4.96
C LYS A 212 -2.04 -0.62 3.50
N PHE A 213 -1.84 -1.63 2.67
CA PHE A 213 -1.67 -1.52 1.23
C PHE A 213 -2.92 -2.04 0.52
N MET A 214 -3.53 -1.22 -0.33
CA MET A 214 -4.69 -1.57 -1.14
C MET A 214 -4.34 -1.45 -2.62
N VAL A 215 -4.87 -2.36 -3.44
CA VAL A 215 -4.69 -2.39 -4.91
C VAL A 215 -6.03 -2.71 -5.56
N TRP A 216 -6.33 -2.07 -6.68
CA TRP A 216 -7.47 -2.42 -7.52
C TRP A 216 -7.16 -2.21 -8.99
N LYS A 217 -7.94 -2.87 -9.85
CA LYS A 217 -7.89 -2.66 -11.29
C LYS A 217 -8.75 -1.45 -11.66
N ASN A 218 -8.23 -0.58 -12.53
CA ASN A 218 -8.94 0.55 -13.12
C ASN A 218 -9.85 0.02 -14.23
N ASP A 219 -11.10 0.51 -14.25
CA ASP A 219 -12.11 0.17 -15.27
C ASP A 219 -11.82 0.86 -16.61
#